data_AF-A0A6B3GGN2-F1
#
_entry.id   AF-A0A6B3GGN2-F1
#
_cell.length_a   1.000
_cell.length_b   1.000
_cell.length_c   1.000
_cell.angle_alpha   90.00
_cell.angle_beta   90.00
_cell.angle_gamma   90.00
#
_symmetry.space_group_name_H-M   'P 1'
#
loop_
_entity.id
_entity.type
_entity.pdbx_description
1 polymer ?
#
loop_
_entity_poly.entity_id
_entity_poly.type
_entity_poly.pdbx_seq_one_letter_code
_entity_poly.pdbx_strand_id
1 'polypeptide(L)'
;VSLGRDASMIVVGSRGLGGFRSLMIGSNSLATASMASCPVVVVQDDRPEGDEDRGSDADAFTDIVAGVAADESSEAVLEFAFATAASRPGARLRIVHGWTMFSSMLAGGPVLDRQEAAGSAARTLAELTSGWHEKYPQVEIV
;
A
#
# COMPACT_ATOMS: atom_id res chain seq x y z
N VAL A 1 -0.73 -2.96 -21.98
CA VAL A 1 -2.11 -2.68 -21.52
C VAL A 1 -2.53 -1.31 -22.04
N SER A 2 -3.19 -1.23 -23.19
CA SER A 2 -3.61 0.07 -23.78
C SER A 2 -4.91 0.61 -23.18
N LEU A 3 -5.77 -0.28 -22.68
CA LEU A 3 -7.09 0.07 -22.12
C LEU A 3 -7.04 0.78 -20.75
N GLY A 4 -5.87 0.78 -20.08
CA GLY A 4 -5.68 1.42 -18.78
C GLY A 4 -5.15 2.86 -18.85
N ARG A 5 -4.82 3.38 -20.04
CA ARG A 5 -4.19 4.71 -20.17
C ARG A 5 -5.08 5.85 -19.68
N ASP A 6 -6.39 5.72 -19.86
CA ASP A 6 -7.37 6.73 -19.45
C ASP A 6 -8.14 6.31 -18.18
N ALA A 7 -7.77 5.19 -17.57
CA ALA A 7 -8.41 4.70 -16.36
C ALA A 7 -7.78 5.35 -15.12
N SER A 8 -8.62 5.76 -14.15
CA SER A 8 -8.13 6.21 -12.84
C SER A 8 -7.47 5.09 -12.03
N MET A 9 -7.85 3.84 -12.28
CA MET A 9 -7.33 2.64 -11.63
C MET A 9 -7.76 1.37 -12.38
N ILE A 10 -6.96 0.30 -12.26
CA ILE A 10 -7.35 -1.06 -12.65
C ILE A 10 -7.60 -1.90 -11.40
N VAL A 11 -8.73 -2.60 -11.35
CA VAL A 11 -9.05 -3.57 -10.28
C VAL A 11 -8.99 -4.98 -10.86
N VAL A 12 -8.21 -5.86 -10.22
CA VAL A 12 -8.07 -7.26 -10.61
C VAL A 12 -8.27 -8.18 -9.41
N GLY A 13 -8.79 -9.38 -9.64
CA GLY A 13 -8.78 -10.42 -8.62
C GLY A 13 -7.34 -10.88 -8.33
N SER A 14 -7.11 -11.42 -7.13
CA SER A 14 -5.86 -12.07 -6.75
C SER A 14 -5.65 -13.44 -7.41
N ARG A 15 -6.70 -14.04 -8.00
CA ARG A 15 -6.70 -15.40 -8.56
C ARG A 15 -7.36 -15.45 -9.94
N GLY A 16 -6.90 -16.37 -10.80
CA GLY A 16 -7.59 -16.76 -12.04
C GLY A 16 -8.55 -17.93 -11.81
N LEU A 17 -9.35 -18.28 -12.82
CA LEU A 17 -10.30 -19.42 -12.80
C LEU A 17 -9.64 -20.82 -12.66
N GLY A 18 -8.32 -20.91 -12.45
CA GLY A 18 -7.55 -22.16 -12.42
C GLY A 18 -6.81 -22.42 -11.10
N GLY A 19 -7.34 -23.35 -10.30
CA GLY A 19 -6.66 -24.38 -9.49
C GLY A 19 -5.60 -24.06 -8.42
N PHE A 20 -4.80 -23.01 -8.51
CA PHE A 20 -3.64 -22.82 -7.62
C PHE A 20 -3.97 -21.97 -6.39
N ARG A 21 -4.71 -22.56 -5.44
CA ARG A 21 -5.13 -21.92 -4.18
C ARG A 21 -3.97 -21.48 -3.27
N SER A 22 -2.74 -21.95 -3.51
CA SER A 22 -1.55 -21.66 -2.68
C SER A 22 -0.75 -20.42 -3.09
N LEU A 23 -1.08 -19.75 -4.21
CA LEU A 23 -0.33 -18.57 -4.67
C LEU A 23 -0.95 -17.28 -4.11
N MET A 24 -0.10 -16.46 -3.45
CA MET A 24 -0.48 -15.16 -2.88
C MET A 24 -0.89 -14.12 -3.94
N ILE A 25 -0.39 -14.25 -5.18
CA ILE A 25 -0.73 -13.36 -6.29
C ILE A 25 -0.81 -14.14 -7.61
N GLY A 26 -1.87 -13.91 -8.39
CA GLY A 26 -2.03 -14.50 -9.72
C GLY A 26 -1.08 -13.89 -10.76
N SER A 27 -0.67 -14.68 -11.76
CA SER A 27 0.25 -14.24 -12.82
C SER A 27 -0.27 -13.03 -13.60
N ASN A 28 -1.57 -13.00 -13.89
CA ASN A 28 -2.20 -11.86 -14.57
C ASN A 28 -2.20 -10.60 -13.71
N SER A 29 -2.41 -10.74 -12.40
CA SER A 29 -2.43 -9.61 -11.46
C SER A 29 -1.03 -9.01 -11.34
N LEU A 30 0.00 -9.86 -11.22
CA LEU A 30 1.40 -9.43 -11.22
C LEU A 30 1.82 -8.76 -12.53
N ALA A 31 1.48 -9.38 -13.68
CA ALA A 31 1.78 -8.82 -15.00
C ALA A 31 1.05 -7.49 -15.23
N THR A 32 -0.17 -7.35 -14.70
CA THR A 32 -0.91 -6.09 -14.77
C THR A 32 -0.24 -5.01 -13.93
N ALA A 33 0.10 -5.33 -12.68
CA ALA A 33 0.79 -4.41 -11.77
C ALA A 33 2.15 -3.93 -12.31
N SER A 34 2.89 -4.77 -13.04
CA SER A 34 4.19 -4.40 -13.60
C SER A 34 4.13 -3.58 -14.88
N MET A 35 3.00 -3.60 -15.60
CA MET A 35 2.86 -2.95 -16.92
C MET A 35 1.82 -1.83 -16.98
N ALA A 36 1.01 -1.65 -15.93
CA ALA A 36 0.01 -0.61 -15.87
C ALA A 36 0.65 0.77 -15.72
N SER A 37 0.05 1.77 -16.36
CA SER A 37 0.41 3.19 -16.20
C SER A 37 -0.43 3.90 -15.13
N CYS A 38 -1.27 3.17 -14.40
CA CYS A 38 -2.16 3.69 -13.36
C CYS A 38 -2.17 2.71 -12.17
N PRO A 39 -2.69 3.14 -11.00
CA PRO A 39 -2.79 2.28 -9.83
C PRO A 39 -3.51 0.96 -10.12
N VAL A 40 -2.98 -0.14 -9.58
CA VAL A 40 -3.58 -1.48 -9.69
C VAL A 40 -3.99 -1.95 -8.30
N VAL A 41 -5.28 -2.20 -8.11
CA VAL A 41 -5.83 -2.78 -6.89
C VAL A 41 -6.07 -4.27 -7.10
N VAL A 42 -5.40 -5.08 -6.30
CA VAL A 42 -5.56 -6.53 -6.28
C VAL A 42 -6.51 -6.90 -5.14
N VAL A 43 -7.66 -7.48 -5.47
CA VAL A 43 -8.68 -7.86 -4.49
C VAL A 43 -8.60 -9.36 -4.22
N GLN A 44 -8.51 -9.72 -2.94
CA GLN A 44 -8.61 -11.10 -2.49
C GLN A 44 -10.05 -11.44 -2.10
N ASP A 45 -10.56 -12.57 -2.59
CA ASP A 45 -11.80 -13.15 -2.05
C ASP A 45 -11.40 -13.99 -0.83
N ASP A 46 -11.63 -13.41 0.35
CA ASP A 46 -11.41 -14.04 1.65
C ASP A 46 -12.65 -14.77 2.15
N ARG A 47 -13.71 -14.90 1.33
CA ARG A 47 -14.88 -15.68 1.72
C ARG A 47 -14.49 -17.17 1.82
N PRO A 48 -14.63 -17.79 2.99
CA PRO A 48 -14.60 -19.24 3.07
C PRO A 48 -15.79 -19.78 2.27
N GLU A 49 -15.53 -20.78 1.42
CA GLU A 49 -16.58 -21.45 0.64
C GLU A 49 -17.63 -22.04 1.60
N GLY A 50 -18.86 -21.50 1.56
CA GLY A 50 -20.00 -22.01 2.34
C GLY A 50 -20.67 -21.02 3.30
N ASP A 51 -20.18 -19.78 3.41
CA ASP A 51 -20.77 -18.75 4.27
C ASP A 51 -21.40 -17.63 3.42
N GLU A 52 -22.59 -17.90 2.88
CA GLU A 52 -23.38 -16.93 2.09
C GLU A 52 -24.06 -15.86 2.96
N ASP A 53 -24.01 -16.03 4.29
CA ASP A 53 -24.79 -15.26 5.29
C ASP A 53 -23.95 -14.24 6.08
N ARG A 54 -22.62 -14.23 5.92
CA ARG A 54 -21.79 -13.11 6.37
C ARG A 54 -22.01 -11.94 5.42
N GLY A 55 -23.03 -11.14 5.73
CA GLY A 55 -23.18 -9.78 5.20
C GLY A 55 -21.82 -9.08 5.20
N SER A 56 -21.56 -8.30 4.14
CA SER A 56 -20.26 -7.68 3.91
C SER A 56 -19.79 -6.94 5.18
N ASP A 57 -18.85 -7.52 5.92
CA ASP A 57 -18.04 -6.83 6.93
C ASP A 57 -17.06 -5.88 6.20
N ALA A 58 -17.56 -5.13 5.21
CA ALA A 58 -16.86 -4.09 4.49
C ALA A 58 -16.39 -2.98 5.45
N ASP A 59 -17.03 -2.88 6.62
CA ASP A 59 -16.65 -2.02 7.73
C ASP A 59 -15.51 -2.58 8.60
N ALA A 60 -15.05 -3.83 8.41
CA ALA A 60 -13.98 -4.41 9.24
C ALA A 60 -12.56 -3.92 8.86
N PHE A 61 -12.38 -3.40 7.64
CA PHE A 61 -11.08 -2.92 7.14
C PHE A 61 -11.03 -1.38 7.10
N THR A 62 -11.19 -0.75 8.26
CA THR A 62 -11.07 0.72 8.41
C THR A 62 -9.62 1.19 8.30
N ASP A 63 -8.66 0.38 8.70
CA ASP A 63 -7.26 0.77 8.71
C ASP A 63 -6.63 0.58 7.32
N ILE A 64 -6.06 1.65 6.79
CA ILE A 64 -5.27 1.67 5.56
C ILE A 64 -3.80 1.68 5.95
N VAL A 65 -3.00 0.79 5.36
CA VAL A 65 -1.56 0.74 5.58
C VAL A 65 -0.84 1.12 4.29
N ALA A 66 0.00 2.14 4.35
CA ALA A 66 0.84 2.59 3.24
C ALA A 66 2.31 2.21 3.50
N GLY A 67 2.89 1.38 2.63
CA GLY A 67 4.31 1.05 2.64
C GLY A 67 5.12 2.01 1.79
N VAL A 68 6.09 2.73 2.37
CA VAL A 68 6.93 3.69 1.65
C VAL A 68 8.40 3.28 1.66
N ALA A 69 9.07 3.47 0.53
CA ALA A 69 10.48 3.13 0.34
C ALA A 69 11.43 4.33 0.51
N ALA A 70 10.90 5.53 0.75
CA ALA A 70 11.65 6.79 0.79
C ALA A 70 12.41 7.12 -0.51
N ASP A 71 11.78 6.77 -1.63
CA ASP A 71 12.19 7.10 -2.99
C ASP A 71 11.06 7.83 -3.73
N GLU A 72 11.27 8.12 -5.02
CA GLU A 72 10.29 8.80 -5.89
C GLU A 72 8.93 8.11 -5.98
N SER A 73 8.85 6.80 -5.69
CA SER A 73 7.57 6.08 -5.71
C SER A 73 6.69 6.42 -4.49
N SER A 74 7.30 6.92 -3.41
CA SER A 74 6.62 7.16 -2.14
C SER A 74 5.57 8.26 -2.22
N GLU A 75 5.77 9.28 -3.07
CA GLU A 75 4.79 10.35 -3.27
C GLU A 75 3.48 9.81 -3.86
N ALA A 76 3.56 8.99 -4.90
CA ALA A 76 2.38 8.39 -5.53
C ALA A 76 1.64 7.43 -4.57
N VAL A 77 2.38 6.68 -3.74
CA VAL A 77 1.81 5.80 -2.72
C VAL A 77 1.07 6.62 -1.66
N LEU A 78 1.68 7.70 -1.16
CA LEU A 78 1.07 8.57 -0.17
C LEU A 78 -0.16 9.25 -0.74
N GLU A 79 -0.09 9.80 -1.96
CA GLU A 79 -1.25 10.41 -2.62
C GLU A 79 -2.44 9.45 -2.69
N PHE A 80 -2.17 8.24 -3.14
CA PHE A 80 -3.17 7.19 -3.25
C PHE A 80 -3.76 6.81 -1.89
N ALA A 81 -2.92 6.64 -0.87
CA ALA A 81 -3.34 6.23 0.46
C ALA A 81 -4.17 7.31 1.17
N PHE A 82 -3.72 8.58 1.11
CA PHE A 82 -4.46 9.71 1.68
C PHE A 82 -5.80 9.94 0.97
N ALA A 83 -5.83 9.88 -0.37
CA ALA A 83 -7.09 10.00 -1.12
C ALA A 83 -8.07 8.87 -0.77
N THR A 84 -7.55 7.64 -0.61
CA THR A 84 -8.35 6.49 -0.20
C THR A 84 -8.90 6.67 1.22
N ALA A 85 -8.07 7.08 2.18
CA ALA A 85 -8.48 7.33 3.56
C ALA A 85 -9.51 8.46 3.65
N ALA A 86 -9.29 9.55 2.93
CA ALA A 86 -10.21 10.69 2.88
C ALA A 86 -11.60 10.32 2.33
N SER A 87 -11.70 9.32 1.45
CA SER A 87 -12.97 8.85 0.90
C SER A 87 -13.76 7.92 1.84
N ARG A 88 -13.16 7.49 2.96
CA ARG A 88 -13.71 6.47 3.86
C ARG A 88 -13.89 7.04 5.27
N PRO A 89 -15.13 7.30 5.72
CA PRO A 89 -15.39 7.74 7.08
C PRO A 89 -14.84 6.75 8.12
N GLY A 90 -14.09 7.25 9.10
CA GLY A 90 -13.49 6.43 10.16
C GLY A 90 -12.24 5.64 9.75
N ALA A 91 -11.76 5.79 8.51
CA ALA A 91 -10.52 5.16 8.10
C ALA A 91 -9.29 5.86 8.70
N ARG A 92 -8.36 5.06 9.20
CA ARG A 92 -7.09 5.53 9.77
C ARG A 92 -5.94 5.10 8.87
N LEU A 93 -4.97 5.99 8.68
CA LEU A 93 -3.83 5.74 7.83
C LEU A 93 -2.58 5.44 8.66
N ARG A 94 -2.05 4.23 8.53
CA ARG A 94 -0.75 3.84 9.08
C ARG A 94 0.30 3.87 7.98
N ILE A 95 1.40 4.60 8.20
CA ILE A 95 2.50 4.69 7.25
C ILE A 95 3.67 3.87 7.78
N VAL A 96 4.16 2.93 6.97
CA VAL A 96 5.23 2.00 7.32
C VAL A 96 6.39 2.21 6.37
N HIS A 97 7.54 2.59 6.91
CA HIS A 97 8.79 2.62 6.15
C HIS A 97 9.62 1.37 6.45
N GLY A 98 9.94 0.62 5.40
CA GLY A 98 10.80 -0.55 5.48
C GLY A 98 12.27 -0.15 5.40
N TRP A 99 13.03 -0.44 6.45
CA TRP A 99 14.48 -0.31 6.45
C TRP A 99 15.14 -1.65 6.10
N THR A 100 16.13 -1.64 5.21
CA THR A 100 16.99 -2.82 4.97
C THR A 100 18.43 -2.53 5.32
N MET A 101 19.13 -3.54 5.85
CA MET A 101 20.57 -3.47 6.17
C MET A 101 21.40 -3.10 4.94
N PHE A 102 21.02 -3.60 3.76
CA PHE A 102 21.75 -3.34 2.50
C PHE A 102 21.66 -1.87 2.08
N SER A 103 20.47 -1.25 2.23
CA SER A 103 20.29 0.19 1.99
C SER A 103 21.21 1.03 2.89
N SER A 104 21.41 0.62 4.14
CA SER A 104 22.32 1.33 5.06
C SER A 104 23.78 1.16 4.72
N MET A 105 24.18 -0.05 4.33
CA MET A 105 25.56 -0.33 3.92
C MET A 105 25.95 0.52 2.70
N LEU A 106 25.06 0.66 1.72
CA LEU A 106 25.29 1.47 0.52
C LEU A 106 25.28 2.98 0.81
N ALA A 107 24.46 3.44 1.76
CA ALA A 107 24.38 4.84 2.15
C ALA A 107 25.52 5.29 3.11
N GLY A 108 26.47 4.39 3.42
CA GLY A 108 27.55 4.67 4.39
C GLY A 108 27.04 4.83 5.83
N GLY A 109 25.83 4.34 6.12
CA GLY A 109 25.19 4.43 7.41
C GLY A 109 25.60 3.32 8.39
N PRO A 110 25.20 3.44 9.67
CA PRO A 110 25.49 2.44 10.69
C PRO A 110 24.83 1.11 10.34
N VAL A 111 25.63 0.09 10.04
CA VAL A 111 25.16 -1.21 9.54
C VAL A 111 24.48 -2.06 10.64
N LEU A 112 24.75 -1.75 11.92
CA LEU A 112 24.40 -2.58 13.07
C LEU A 112 23.71 -1.84 14.23
N ASP A 113 23.53 -0.52 14.14
CA ASP A 113 22.85 0.24 15.19
C ASP A 113 21.36 0.40 14.86
N ARG A 114 20.52 -0.41 15.53
CA ARG A 114 19.07 -0.37 15.40
C ARG A 114 18.47 0.97 15.86
N GLN A 115 19.05 1.63 16.85
CA GLN A 115 18.53 2.90 17.38
C GLN A 115 18.81 4.05 16.40
N GLU A 116 20.02 4.12 15.85
CA GLU A 116 20.34 5.11 14.83
C GLU A 116 19.54 4.86 13.54
N ALA A 117 19.37 3.60 13.12
CA ALA A 117 18.52 3.24 11.99
C ALA A 117 17.06 3.65 12.21
N ALA A 118 16.51 3.41 13.41
CA ALA A 118 15.15 3.82 13.76
C ALA A 118 15.00 5.35 13.78
N GLY A 119 15.97 6.07 14.35
CA GLY A 119 15.96 7.54 14.37
C GLY A 119 16.11 8.16 12.99
N SER A 120 16.88 7.55 12.08
CA SER A 120 16.94 7.96 10.68
C SER A 120 15.60 7.70 9.98
N ALA A 121 15.04 6.50 10.12
CA ALA A 121 13.76 6.14 9.52
C ALA A 121 12.61 7.05 10.00
N ALA A 122 12.59 7.41 11.28
CA ALA A 122 11.60 8.33 11.84
C ALA A 122 11.69 9.73 11.24
N ARG A 123 12.91 10.26 11.03
CA ARG A 123 13.12 11.56 10.36
C ARG A 123 12.67 11.51 8.92
N THR A 124 13.05 10.46 8.18
CA THR A 124 12.61 10.28 6.79
C THR A 124 11.10 10.18 6.67
N LEU A 125 10.43 9.44 7.56
CA LEU A 125 8.97 9.41 7.62
C LEU A 125 8.36 10.77 7.93
N ALA A 126 8.90 11.51 8.89
CA ALA A 126 8.43 12.87 9.22
C ALA A 126 8.58 13.84 8.04
N GLU A 127 9.69 13.74 7.30
CA GLU A 127 9.93 14.53 6.09
C GLU A 127 8.95 14.15 4.96
N LEU A 128 8.78 12.85 4.68
CA LEU A 128 7.88 12.35 3.64
C LEU A 128 6.41 12.67 3.90
N THR A 129 6.01 12.70 5.17
CA THR A 129 4.63 12.99 5.61
C THR A 129 4.37 14.48 5.80
N SER A 130 5.41 15.32 5.74
CA SER A 130 5.28 16.77 5.82
C SER A 130 4.36 17.30 4.72
N GLY A 131 3.44 18.19 5.07
CA GLY A 131 2.48 18.81 4.14
C GLY A 131 1.27 17.93 3.76
N TRP A 132 1.30 16.61 3.97
CA TRP A 132 0.15 15.76 3.67
C TRP A 132 -1.04 16.00 4.60
N HIS A 133 -0.77 16.31 5.87
CA HIS A 133 -1.81 16.67 6.83
C HIS A 133 -2.52 17.98 6.45
N GLU A 134 -1.82 18.94 5.82
CA GLU A 134 -2.43 20.18 5.32
C GLU A 134 -3.34 19.91 4.12
N LYS A 135 -2.94 19.00 3.21
CA LYS A 135 -3.74 18.59 2.03
C LYS A 135 -4.96 17.74 2.44
N TYR A 136 -4.84 16.94 3.49
CA TYR A 136 -5.88 16.02 3.98
C TYR A 136 -6.07 16.11 5.50
N PRO A 137 -6.61 17.23 6.01
CA PRO A 137 -6.75 17.46 7.45
C PRO A 137 -7.71 16.48 8.13
N GLN A 138 -8.60 15.86 7.37
CA GLN A 138 -9.57 14.87 7.85
C GLN A 138 -9.00 13.46 8.05
N VAL A 139 -7.79 13.17 7.57
CA VAL A 139 -7.19 11.84 7.67
C VAL A 139 -6.44 11.70 8.99
N GLU A 140 -6.85 10.74 9.81
CA GLU A 140 -6.15 10.36 11.04
C GLU A 140 -4.94 9.49 10.69
N ILE A 141 -3.73 9.93 11.05
CA ILE A 141 -2.49 9.16 10.89
C ILE A 141 -2.18 8.48 12.24
N VAL A 142 -1.93 7.15 12.22
CA VAL A 142 -1.73 6.32 13.43
C VAL A 142 -0.44 5.52 13.44
#